data_AF-A0A358RI50-F1
#
_entry.id   AF-A0A358RI50-F1
#
_cell.length_a   1.000
_cell.length_b   1.000
_cell.length_c   1.000
_cell.angle_alpha   90.00
_cell.angle_beta   90.00
_cell.angle_gamma   90.00
#
_symmetry.space_group_name_H-M   'P 1'
#
loop_
_entity.id
_entity.type
_entity.pdbx_description
1 polymer ?
#
loop_
_entity_poly.entity_id
_entity_poly.type
_entity_poly.pdbx_seq_one_letter_code
_entity_poly.pdbx_strand_id
1 'polypeptide(L)'
;MSYEQMQNNQVYLSGQIASEPEFSHEIMGEKFYDMTVSVARLSGQNDVIPITISDRLMEGGSFEIGNLIGLIGQFRSYNKIVDGKSKLVLRVFVRELCECDDNAPNVIEIDGYVCKQPVYRTTPFKREIVDLLIAVNRAYNKSDYIPAIAWGRNARYASTFRVGEKIHLMGRIQSRVYQKALDDGSVEERVAYEVSITKFEQEKEVEN
;
A
#
# COMPACT_ATOMS: atom_id res chain seq x y z
N MET A 1 -15.56 -8.16 14.24
CA MET A 1 -14.15 -7.84 13.92
C MET A 1 -13.43 -7.67 15.22
N SER A 2 -12.29 -8.35 15.46
CA SER A 2 -11.49 -8.01 16.63
C SER A 2 -10.87 -6.62 16.44
N TYR A 3 -10.68 -5.88 17.53
CA TYR A 3 -10.04 -4.56 17.51
C TYR A 3 -8.64 -4.62 16.86
N GLU A 4 -7.91 -5.71 17.11
CA GLU A 4 -6.59 -5.98 16.50
C GLU A 4 -6.63 -6.04 14.96
N GLN A 5 -7.66 -6.64 14.36
CA GLN A 5 -7.81 -6.69 12.89
C GLN A 5 -8.12 -5.34 12.25
N MET A 6 -8.55 -4.36 13.04
CA MET A 6 -8.76 -2.99 12.57
C MET A 6 -7.48 -2.15 12.62
N GLN A 7 -6.48 -2.59 13.39
CA GLN A 7 -5.27 -1.82 13.68
C GLN A 7 -4.01 -2.34 12.99
N ASN A 8 -4.02 -3.56 12.47
CA ASN A 8 -2.87 -4.19 11.83
C ASN A 8 -2.54 -3.68 10.40
N ASN A 9 -3.34 -2.77 9.86
CA ASN A 9 -3.16 -2.15 8.55
C ASN A 9 -3.73 -0.75 8.62
N GLN A 10 -2.88 0.23 8.86
CA GLN A 10 -3.28 1.62 8.98
C GLN A 10 -2.53 2.44 7.95
N VAL A 11 -3.28 3.23 7.20
CA VAL A 11 -2.76 4.16 6.22
C VAL A 11 -3.27 5.54 6.56
N TYR A 12 -2.37 6.50 6.55
CA TYR A 12 -2.67 7.92 6.48
C TYR A 12 -2.11 8.48 5.18
N LEU A 13 -2.96 9.12 4.37
CA LEU A 13 -2.54 9.87 3.19
C LEU A 13 -3.07 11.30 3.24
N SER A 14 -2.21 12.24 2.85
CA SER A 14 -2.54 13.62 2.55
C SER A 14 -1.96 13.97 1.19
N GLY A 15 -2.78 14.42 0.25
CA GLY A 15 -2.33 14.71 -1.10
C GLY A 15 -3.39 15.34 -1.98
N GLN A 16 -3.11 15.40 -3.28
CA GLN A 16 -4.01 15.97 -4.27
C GLN A 16 -4.73 14.87 -5.06
N ILE A 17 -6.01 15.05 -5.32
CA ILE A 17 -6.77 14.17 -6.20
C ILE A 17 -6.17 14.24 -7.62
N ALA A 18 -5.81 13.07 -8.16
CA ALA A 18 -5.09 12.94 -9.42
C ALA A 18 -5.93 12.35 -10.56
N SER A 19 -7.13 11.83 -10.25
CA SER A 19 -8.08 11.34 -11.26
C SER A 19 -9.52 11.56 -10.79
N GLU A 20 -10.44 11.64 -11.76
CA GLU A 20 -11.88 11.66 -11.46
C GLU A 20 -12.32 10.37 -10.75
N PRO A 21 -13.33 10.43 -9.85
CA PRO A 21 -13.94 9.24 -9.28
C PRO A 21 -14.65 8.39 -10.33
N GLU A 22 -14.25 7.13 -10.46
CA GLU A 22 -14.87 6.15 -11.36
C GLU A 22 -15.68 5.15 -10.54
N PHE A 23 -16.95 4.92 -10.90
CA PHE A 23 -17.76 3.90 -10.23
C PHE A 23 -17.09 2.52 -10.34
N SER A 24 -16.90 1.87 -9.19
CA SER A 24 -16.21 0.59 -9.09
C SER A 24 -17.20 -0.57 -8.93
N HIS A 25 -18.01 -0.55 -7.88
CA HIS A 25 -18.97 -1.60 -7.54
C HIS A 25 -19.96 -1.12 -6.49
N GLU A 26 -21.03 -1.89 -6.29
CA GLU A 26 -22.04 -1.65 -5.25
C GLU A 26 -22.19 -2.89 -4.37
N ILE A 27 -22.21 -2.69 -3.05
CA ILE A 27 -22.42 -3.76 -2.06
C ILE A 27 -23.54 -3.31 -1.14
N MET A 28 -24.64 -4.08 -1.11
CA MET A 28 -25.77 -3.83 -0.20
C MET A 28 -26.31 -2.38 -0.27
N GLY A 29 -26.33 -1.79 -1.46
CA GLY A 29 -26.81 -0.40 -1.68
C GLY A 29 -25.75 0.68 -1.46
N GLU A 30 -24.54 0.34 -1.01
CA GLU A 30 -23.42 1.28 -0.86
C GLU A 30 -22.53 1.23 -2.10
N LYS A 31 -22.29 2.40 -2.72
CA LYS A 31 -21.50 2.51 -3.96
C LYS A 31 -20.07 2.88 -3.62
N PHE A 32 -19.14 2.27 -4.34
CA PHE A 32 -17.72 2.52 -4.20
C PHE A 32 -17.16 3.12 -5.48
N TYR A 33 -16.24 4.07 -5.32
CA TYR A 33 -15.57 4.78 -6.40
C TYR A 33 -14.07 4.60 -6.29
N ASP A 34 -13.43 4.37 -7.43
CA ASP A 34 -11.99 4.27 -7.57
C ASP A 34 -11.44 5.59 -8.07
N MET A 35 -10.35 6.05 -7.47
CA MET A 35 -9.62 7.24 -7.90
C MET A 35 -8.16 7.17 -7.45
N THR A 36 -7.37 8.18 -7.76
CA THR A 36 -5.96 8.25 -7.38
C THR A 36 -5.65 9.53 -6.62
N VAL A 37 -4.73 9.44 -5.67
CA VAL A 37 -4.20 10.57 -4.89
C VAL A 37 -2.70 10.68 -5.14
N SER A 38 -2.26 11.84 -5.60
CA SER A 38 -0.86 12.19 -5.77
C SER A 38 -0.29 12.75 -4.47
N VAL A 39 0.76 12.11 -3.96
CA VAL A 39 1.48 12.54 -2.76
C VAL A 39 2.92 12.85 -3.09
N ALA A 40 3.36 14.06 -2.76
CA ALA A 40 4.74 14.50 -3.02
C ALA A 40 5.73 13.84 -2.06
N ARG A 41 6.84 13.34 -2.59
CA ARG A 41 8.01 12.94 -1.81
C ARG A 41 8.90 14.14 -1.55
N LEU A 42 9.69 14.07 -0.48
CA LEU A 42 10.78 15.03 -0.21
C LEU A 42 11.79 15.14 -1.37
N SER A 43 11.89 14.11 -2.22
CA SER A 43 12.75 14.11 -3.41
C SER A 43 12.18 14.87 -4.61
N GLY A 44 10.96 15.41 -4.52
CA GLY A 44 10.24 16.07 -5.62
C GLY A 44 9.58 15.13 -6.62
N GLN A 45 9.63 13.80 -6.40
CA GLN A 45 8.81 12.84 -7.15
C GLN A 45 7.45 12.68 -6.47
N ASN A 46 6.43 12.28 -7.23
CA ASN A 46 5.11 11.99 -6.69
C ASN A 46 4.83 10.49 -6.66
N ASP A 47 4.20 10.03 -5.58
CA ASP A 47 3.53 8.74 -5.51
C ASP A 47 2.07 8.93 -5.90
N VAL A 48 1.60 8.24 -6.94
CA VAL A 48 0.19 8.27 -7.36
C VAL A 48 -0.48 7.03 -6.82
N ILE A 49 -1.24 7.15 -5.75
CA ILE A 49 -1.74 6.02 -4.97
C ILE A 49 -3.22 5.79 -5.30
N PRO A 50 -3.61 4.58 -5.76
CA PRO A 50 -5.00 4.25 -6.00
C PRO A 50 -5.75 4.08 -4.67
N ILE A 51 -6.95 4.65 -4.61
CA ILE A 51 -7.86 4.55 -3.48
C ILE A 51 -9.23 4.05 -3.94
N THR A 52 -9.97 3.43 -3.02
CA THR A 52 -11.40 3.15 -3.15
C THR A 52 -12.12 3.81 -1.98
N ILE A 53 -13.14 4.61 -2.28
CA ILE A 53 -13.93 5.35 -1.31
C ILE A 53 -15.42 5.05 -1.49
N SER A 54 -16.17 5.05 -0.38
CA SER A 54 -17.64 4.90 -0.36
C SER A 54 -18.32 6.22 -0.70
N ASP A 55 -19.45 6.19 -1.42
CA ASP A 55 -20.29 7.37 -1.65
C ASP A 55 -20.68 8.08 -0.36
N ARG A 56 -20.91 7.33 0.73
CA ARG A 56 -21.22 7.87 2.05
C ARG A 56 -20.15 8.82 2.59
N LEU A 57 -18.88 8.56 2.28
CA LEU A 57 -17.77 9.43 2.66
C LEU A 57 -17.60 10.59 1.69
N MET A 58 -18.19 10.50 0.50
CA MET A 58 -18.09 11.55 -0.52
C MET A 58 -19.15 12.65 -0.34
N GLU A 59 -20.23 12.38 0.39
CA GLU A 59 -21.29 13.35 0.66
C GLU A 59 -20.73 14.64 1.30
N GLY A 60 -20.92 15.77 0.63
CA GLY A 60 -20.50 17.09 1.13
C GLY A 60 -19.05 17.47 0.87
N GLY A 61 -18.24 16.61 0.22
CA GLY A 61 -16.86 16.91 -0.18
C GLY A 61 -16.71 17.25 -1.67
N SER A 62 -15.63 17.95 -2.02
CA SER A 62 -15.23 18.19 -3.42
C SER A 62 -14.16 17.17 -3.84
N PHE A 63 -14.50 16.31 -4.79
CA PHE A 63 -13.62 15.25 -5.29
C PHE A 63 -13.09 15.54 -6.70
N GLU A 64 -12.83 16.82 -7.00
CA GLU A 64 -12.31 17.25 -8.29
C GLU A 64 -10.78 17.12 -8.34
N ILE A 65 -10.25 16.94 -9.55
CA ILE A 65 -8.80 16.86 -9.75
C ILE A 65 -8.12 18.13 -9.22
N GLY A 66 -7.06 17.94 -8.44
CA GLY A 66 -6.29 19.01 -7.82
C GLY A 66 -6.76 19.42 -6.42
N ASN A 67 -7.96 19.04 -5.99
CA ASN A 67 -8.36 19.27 -4.59
C ASN A 67 -7.48 18.46 -3.63
N LEU A 68 -7.23 19.03 -2.45
CA LEU A 68 -6.55 18.35 -1.35
C LEU A 68 -7.50 17.39 -0.65
N ILE A 69 -6.96 16.24 -0.25
CA ILE A 69 -7.68 15.21 0.50
C ILE A 69 -6.76 14.62 1.57
N GLY A 70 -7.24 14.59 2.80
CA GLY A 70 -6.69 13.82 3.91
C GLY A 70 -7.56 12.60 4.18
N LEU A 71 -6.96 11.44 4.34
CA LEU A 71 -7.70 10.19 4.57
C LEU A 71 -6.98 9.21 5.47
N ILE A 72 -7.78 8.41 6.17
CA ILE A 72 -7.35 7.24 6.92
C ILE A 72 -7.99 6.00 6.29
N GLY A 73 -7.20 4.95 6.11
CA GLY A 73 -7.65 3.74 5.45
C GLY A 73 -6.79 2.52 5.72
N GLN A 74 -6.93 1.52 4.86
CA GLN A 74 -6.14 0.29 4.90
C GLN A 74 -5.62 -0.01 3.51
N PHE A 75 -4.35 -0.40 3.38
CA PHE A 75 -3.79 -0.79 2.09
C PHE A 75 -4.17 -2.23 1.78
N ARG A 76 -5.17 -2.42 0.92
CA ARG A 76 -5.76 -3.72 0.63
C ARG A 76 -5.25 -4.29 -0.68
N SER A 77 -5.26 -5.61 -0.75
CA SER A 77 -4.92 -6.35 -1.96
C SER A 77 -6.02 -7.33 -2.35
N TYR A 78 -6.19 -7.56 -3.63
CA TYR A 78 -7.01 -8.66 -4.12
C TYR A 78 -6.57 -9.05 -5.53
N ASN A 79 -6.84 -10.30 -5.91
CA ASN A 79 -6.59 -10.75 -7.27
C ASN A 79 -7.78 -10.40 -8.16
N LYS A 80 -7.50 -9.76 -9.30
CA LYS A 80 -8.45 -9.55 -10.39
C LYS A 80 -7.96 -10.30 -11.61
N ILE A 81 -8.85 -11.03 -12.27
CA ILE A 81 -8.54 -11.66 -13.56
C ILE A 81 -8.59 -10.56 -14.63
N VAL A 82 -7.49 -10.37 -15.34
CA VAL A 82 -7.37 -9.45 -16.46
C VAL A 82 -6.72 -10.23 -17.61
N ASP A 83 -7.39 -10.31 -18.75
CA ASP A 83 -6.95 -11.07 -19.93
C ASP A 83 -6.55 -12.53 -19.62
N GLY A 84 -7.37 -13.18 -18.78
CA GLY A 84 -7.14 -14.56 -18.34
C GLY A 84 -5.98 -14.75 -17.35
N LYS A 85 -5.26 -13.68 -16.98
CA LYS A 85 -4.16 -13.72 -16.00
C LYS A 85 -4.59 -13.09 -14.67
N SER A 86 -4.24 -13.74 -13.57
CA SER A 86 -4.43 -13.17 -12.24
C SER A 86 -3.48 -11.99 -12.03
N LYS A 87 -4.02 -10.83 -11.71
CA LYS A 87 -3.27 -9.61 -11.36
C LYS A 87 -3.58 -9.21 -9.93
N LEU A 88 -2.55 -9.06 -9.11
CA LEU A 88 -2.68 -8.49 -7.78
C LEU A 88 -2.95 -6.99 -7.91
N VAL A 89 -4.12 -6.57 -7.46
CA VAL A 89 -4.52 -5.16 -7.34
C VAL A 89 -4.23 -4.73 -5.91
N LEU A 90 -3.63 -3.54 -5.76
CA LEU A 90 -3.33 -2.90 -4.50
C LEU A 90 -3.95 -1.51 -4.50
N ARG A 91 -4.57 -1.12 -3.39
CA ARG A 91 -5.22 0.18 -3.24
C ARG A 91 -5.57 0.47 -1.78
N VAL A 92 -5.67 1.75 -1.43
CA VAL A 92 -6.12 2.16 -0.10
C VAL A 92 -7.65 2.12 -0.07
N PHE A 93 -8.21 1.31 0.81
CA PHE A 93 -9.62 1.35 1.13
C PHE A 93 -9.86 2.42 2.19
N VAL A 94 -10.52 3.51 1.81
CA VAL A 94 -10.77 4.66 2.68
C VAL A 94 -11.79 4.29 3.73
N ARG A 95 -11.47 4.59 5.00
CA ARG A 95 -12.37 4.39 6.14
C ARG A 95 -12.92 5.70 6.67
N GLU A 96 -12.12 6.75 6.60
CA GLU A 96 -12.44 8.06 7.16
C GLU A 96 -11.69 9.14 6.38
N LEU A 97 -12.30 10.32 6.27
CA LEU A 97 -11.64 11.53 5.79
C LEU A 97 -11.19 12.35 6.99
N CYS A 98 -10.03 12.98 6.88
CA CYS A 98 -9.42 13.75 7.95
C CYS A 98 -8.74 15.01 7.40
N GLU A 99 -8.22 15.83 8.31
CA GLU A 99 -7.43 16.99 7.93
C GLU A 99 -6.10 16.57 7.28
N CYS A 100 -5.65 17.39 6.32
CA CYS A 100 -4.38 17.22 5.65
C CYS A 100 -3.22 17.54 6.60
N ASP A 101 -2.21 16.67 6.65
CA ASP A 101 -0.95 16.85 7.37
C ASP A 101 0.21 16.73 6.38
N ASP A 102 0.82 17.87 6.10
CA ASP A 102 1.95 17.97 5.17
C ASP A 102 3.25 17.42 5.78
N ASN A 103 3.31 17.20 7.10
CA ASN A 103 4.52 16.67 7.75
C ASN A 103 4.64 15.15 7.59
N ALA A 104 3.51 14.46 7.46
CA ALA A 104 3.44 13.02 7.36
C ALA A 104 2.45 12.56 6.26
N PRO A 105 2.60 13.04 5.00
CA PRO A 105 1.53 12.93 4.00
C PRO A 105 1.34 11.51 3.45
N ASN A 106 2.22 10.57 3.79
CA ASN A 106 2.12 9.18 3.38
C ASN A 106 2.77 8.27 4.42
N VAL A 107 1.94 7.76 5.31
CA VAL A 107 2.34 6.86 6.39
C VAL A 107 1.52 5.59 6.28
N ILE A 108 2.22 4.45 6.38
CA ILE A 108 1.59 3.15 6.53
C ILE A 108 2.25 2.39 7.67
N GLU A 109 1.42 1.76 8.48
CA GLU A 109 1.80 0.90 9.60
C GLU A 109 1.11 -0.44 9.45
N ILE A 110 1.88 -1.53 9.53
CA ILE A 110 1.41 -2.89 9.29
C ILE A 110 1.94 -3.82 10.38
N ASP A 111 1.02 -4.57 10.98
CA ASP A 111 1.29 -5.82 11.68
C ASP A 111 0.94 -7.00 10.76
N GLY A 112 1.93 -7.78 10.38
CA GLY A 112 1.73 -8.85 9.41
C GLY A 112 2.71 -9.98 9.54
N TYR A 113 2.64 -10.90 8.58
CA TYR A 113 3.45 -12.11 8.56
C TYR A 113 4.23 -12.22 7.25
N VAL A 114 5.49 -12.60 7.33
CA VAL A 114 6.33 -12.83 6.14
C VAL A 114 5.81 -14.04 5.36
N CYS A 115 5.35 -13.84 4.12
CA CYS A 115 4.72 -14.89 3.31
C CYS A 115 5.68 -15.68 2.44
N LYS A 116 6.82 -15.08 2.10
CA LYS A 116 7.82 -15.64 1.19
C LYS A 116 9.20 -15.35 1.74
N GLN A 117 10.16 -16.18 1.37
CA GLN A 117 11.55 -15.96 1.75
C GLN A 117 11.98 -14.56 1.28
N PRO A 118 12.56 -13.72 2.17
CA PRO A 118 13.09 -12.42 1.79
C PRO A 118 14.09 -12.50 0.63
N VAL A 119 13.94 -11.63 -0.38
CA VAL A 119 14.81 -11.62 -1.57
C VAL A 119 15.83 -10.48 -1.46
N TYR A 120 16.95 -10.75 -0.79
CA TYR A 120 18.02 -9.79 -0.60
C TYR A 120 18.91 -9.67 -1.85
N ARG A 121 19.19 -8.43 -2.28
CA ARG A 121 20.11 -8.15 -3.39
C ARG A 121 20.72 -6.76 -3.31
N THR A 122 21.69 -6.51 -4.18
CA THR A 122 22.28 -5.17 -4.37
C THR A 122 21.86 -4.61 -5.73
N THR A 123 21.39 -3.37 -5.77
CA THR A 123 21.05 -2.66 -7.01
C THR A 123 22.31 -2.29 -7.80
N PRO A 124 22.21 -1.95 -9.11
CA PRO A 124 23.36 -1.47 -9.89
C PRO A 124 24.10 -0.28 -9.26
N PHE A 125 23.39 0.56 -8.50
CA PHE A 125 23.96 1.69 -7.75
C PHE A 125 24.46 1.31 -6.35
N LYS A 126 24.78 0.02 -6.11
CA LYS A 126 25.33 -0.51 -4.86
C LYS A 126 24.45 -0.27 -3.62
N ARG A 127 23.14 -0.12 -3.81
CA ARG A 127 22.19 -0.05 -2.69
C ARG A 127 21.69 -1.44 -2.34
N GLU A 128 21.80 -1.79 -1.06
CA GLU A 128 21.28 -3.04 -0.53
C GLU A 128 19.77 -2.92 -0.34
N ILE A 129 19.03 -3.92 -0.85
CA ILE A 129 17.58 -4.00 -0.77
C ILE A 129 17.12 -5.42 -0.47
N VAL A 130 15.93 -5.53 0.09
CA VAL A 130 15.23 -6.80 0.25
C VAL A 130 13.77 -6.62 -0.14
N ASP A 131 13.27 -7.49 -1.02
CA ASP A 131 11.83 -7.57 -1.27
C ASP A 131 11.21 -8.52 -0.25
N LEU A 132 10.06 -8.12 0.27
CA LEU A 132 9.20 -8.87 1.18
C LEU A 132 7.80 -8.96 0.59
N LEU A 133 7.08 -10.00 1.00
CA LEU A 133 5.63 -10.10 0.80
C LEU A 133 4.99 -10.34 2.16
N ILE A 134 4.16 -9.40 2.61
CA ILE A 134 3.57 -9.42 3.94
C ILE A 134 2.09 -9.79 3.85
N ALA A 135 1.67 -10.81 4.60
CA ALA A 135 0.26 -11.11 4.78
C ALA A 135 -0.27 -10.31 5.96
N VAL A 136 -1.36 -9.59 5.72
CA VAL A 136 -2.09 -8.86 6.74
C VAL A 136 -3.49 -9.44 6.83
N ASN A 137 -3.77 -10.09 7.96
CA ASN A 137 -5.04 -10.80 8.14
C ASN A 137 -6.17 -9.81 8.38
N ARG A 138 -7.29 -10.01 7.70
CA ARG A 138 -8.50 -9.20 7.88
C ARG A 138 -9.72 -10.09 8.15
N ALA A 139 -10.84 -9.45 8.41
CA ALA A 139 -12.10 -10.12 8.67
C ALA A 139 -12.48 -11.11 7.56
N TYR A 140 -13.32 -12.09 7.92
CA TYR A 140 -13.83 -13.12 7.01
C TYR A 140 -12.76 -14.03 6.42
N ASN A 141 -11.71 -14.34 7.19
CA ASN A 141 -10.61 -15.24 6.79
C ASN A 141 -9.96 -14.85 5.46
N LYS A 142 -9.86 -13.55 5.20
CA LYS A 142 -9.13 -13.00 4.07
C LYS A 142 -7.81 -12.42 4.56
N SER A 143 -6.82 -12.38 3.69
CA SER A 143 -5.55 -11.70 3.95
C SER A 143 -5.20 -10.81 2.77
N ASP A 144 -4.64 -9.65 3.08
CA ASP A 144 -4.01 -8.78 2.10
C ASP A 144 -2.54 -9.18 1.96
N TYR A 145 -2.04 -9.32 0.74
CA TYR A 145 -0.66 -9.64 0.43
C TYR A 145 0.01 -8.39 -0.11
N ILE A 146 0.83 -7.75 0.72
CA ILE A 146 1.39 -6.43 0.47
C ILE A 146 2.88 -6.59 0.12
N PRO A 147 3.29 -6.30 -1.12
CA PRO A 147 4.71 -6.19 -1.45
C PRO A 147 5.34 -5.06 -0.65
N ALA A 148 6.51 -5.31 -0.09
CA ALA A 148 7.26 -4.31 0.66
C ALA A 148 8.74 -4.39 0.33
N ILE A 149 9.44 -3.27 0.43
CA ILE A 149 10.87 -3.16 0.15
C ILE A 149 11.55 -2.42 1.29
N ALA A 150 12.61 -3.02 1.83
CA ALA A 150 13.51 -2.36 2.78
C ALA A 150 14.87 -2.08 2.15
N TRP A 151 15.56 -1.07 2.68
CA TRP A 151 16.80 -0.52 2.14
C TRP A 151 17.92 -0.52 3.19
N GLY A 152 19.17 -0.67 2.76
CA GLY A 152 20.35 -0.52 3.60
C GLY A 152 20.32 -1.39 4.85
N ARG A 153 20.44 -0.78 6.05
CA ARG A 153 20.41 -1.51 7.32
C ARG A 153 19.11 -2.30 7.53
N ASN A 154 17.97 -1.72 7.16
CA ASN A 154 16.69 -2.42 7.23
C ASN A 154 16.66 -3.61 6.26
N ALA A 155 17.32 -3.50 5.10
CA ALA A 155 17.42 -4.62 4.16
C ALA A 155 18.22 -5.80 4.73
N ARG A 156 19.38 -5.50 5.36
CA ARG A 156 20.20 -6.52 6.02
C ARG A 156 19.43 -7.18 7.17
N TYR A 157 18.76 -6.40 7.99
CA TYR A 157 17.95 -6.92 9.08
C TYR A 157 16.82 -7.83 8.57
N ALA A 158 15.98 -7.33 7.66
CA ALA A 158 14.87 -8.11 7.15
C ALA A 158 15.29 -9.30 6.27
N SER A 159 16.54 -9.37 5.81
CA SER A 159 17.06 -10.56 5.11
C SER A 159 17.12 -11.80 6.01
N THR A 160 17.10 -11.63 7.34
CA THR A 160 17.15 -12.75 8.29
C THR A 160 15.77 -13.31 8.63
N PHE A 161 14.68 -12.65 8.20
CA PHE A 161 13.33 -13.07 8.53
C PHE A 161 12.96 -14.41 7.87
N ARG A 162 12.09 -15.15 8.55
CA ARG A 162 11.59 -16.45 8.11
C ARG A 162 10.14 -16.36 7.64
N VAL A 163 9.74 -17.26 6.74
CA VAL A 163 8.33 -17.40 6.38
C VAL A 163 7.51 -17.74 7.62
N GLY A 164 6.41 -17.03 7.81
CA GLY A 164 5.53 -17.14 8.98
C GLY A 164 5.94 -16.25 10.16
N GLU A 165 7.07 -15.55 10.09
CA GLU A 165 7.49 -14.62 11.14
C GLU A 165 6.55 -13.42 11.20
N LYS A 166 6.04 -13.11 12.40
CA LYS A 166 5.24 -11.92 12.67
C LYS A 166 6.17 -10.72 12.76
N ILE A 167 5.83 -9.65 12.07
CA ILE A 167 6.59 -8.41 12.06
C ILE A 167 5.67 -7.21 12.18
N HIS A 168 6.18 -6.17 12.81
CA HIS A 168 5.60 -4.84 12.80
C HIS A 168 6.49 -3.91 11.96
N LEU A 169 5.90 -3.18 11.01
CA LEU A 169 6.63 -2.28 10.12
C LEU A 169 5.92 -0.95 9.93
N MET A 170 6.72 0.09 9.70
CA MET A 170 6.26 1.40 9.27
C MET A 170 6.94 1.78 7.95
N GLY A 171 6.25 2.57 7.14
CA GLY A 171 6.79 3.03 5.86
C GLY A 171 5.89 4.04 5.17
N ARG A 172 6.03 4.07 3.85
CA ARG A 172 5.17 4.83 2.93
C ARG A 172 4.75 3.94 1.76
N ILE A 173 3.57 4.19 1.20
CA ILE A 173 3.14 3.53 -0.04
C ILE A 173 3.86 4.19 -1.21
N GLN A 174 4.53 3.39 -2.03
CA GLN A 174 5.27 3.84 -3.20
C GLN A 174 4.63 3.31 -4.49
N SER A 175 4.52 4.18 -5.49
CA SER A 175 4.27 3.81 -6.89
C SER A 175 5.59 3.83 -7.66
N ARG A 176 5.85 2.78 -8.45
CA ARG A 176 7.02 2.69 -9.33
C ARG A 176 6.61 2.33 -10.75
N VAL A 177 7.05 3.13 -11.70
CA VAL A 177 6.89 2.87 -13.13
C VAL A 177 7.98 1.89 -13.57
N TYR A 178 7.61 0.87 -14.35
CA TYR A 178 8.54 -0.07 -14.95
C TYR A 178 8.09 -0.46 -16.35
N GLN A 179 9.05 -0.77 -17.22
CA GLN A 179 8.76 -1.30 -18.54
C GLN A 179 8.70 -2.82 -18.47
N LYS A 180 7.62 -3.40 -18.98
CA LYS A 180 7.48 -4.83 -19.15
C LYS A 180 7.65 -5.16 -20.63
N ALA A 181 8.67 -5.96 -20.95
CA ALA A 181 8.77 -6.57 -22.27
C ALA A 181 7.63 -7.59 -22.46
N LEU A 182 6.94 -7.47 -23.59
CA LEU A 182 5.92 -8.41 -24.04
C LEU A 182 6.54 -9.46 -24.96
N ASP A 183 5.82 -10.56 -25.16
CA ASP A 183 6.30 -11.72 -25.92
C ASP A 183 6.56 -11.39 -27.40
N ASP A 184 5.93 -10.34 -27.93
CA ASP A 184 6.10 -9.82 -29.28
C ASP A 184 7.29 -8.84 -29.43
N GLY A 185 8.05 -8.60 -28.35
CA GLY A 185 9.19 -7.68 -28.32
C GLY A 185 8.83 -6.22 -28.06
N SER A 186 7.54 -5.88 -27.95
CA SER A 186 7.11 -4.54 -27.54
C SER A 186 7.31 -4.33 -26.03
N VAL A 187 7.34 -3.07 -25.60
CA VAL A 187 7.43 -2.70 -24.18
C VAL A 187 6.18 -1.95 -23.75
N GLU A 188 5.61 -2.38 -22.64
CA GLU A 188 4.46 -1.74 -22.01
C GLU A 188 4.89 -1.10 -20.69
N GLU A 189 4.53 0.16 -20.49
CA GLU A 189 4.73 0.83 -19.22
C GLU A 189 3.68 0.35 -18.20
N ARG A 190 4.14 -0.01 -17.00
CA ARG A 190 3.28 -0.48 -15.92
C ARG A 190 3.67 0.18 -14.60
N VAL A 191 2.69 0.31 -13.71
CA VAL A 191 2.91 0.78 -12.34
C VAL A 191 2.83 -0.40 -11.39
N ALA A 192 3.80 -0.51 -10.48
CA ALA A 192 3.74 -1.38 -9.32
C ALA A 192 3.60 -0.55 -8.05
N TYR A 193 2.85 -1.08 -7.09
CA TYR A 193 2.64 -0.48 -5.79
C TYR A 193 3.27 -1.39 -4.72
N GLU A 194 3.96 -0.78 -3.76
CA GLU A 194 4.66 -1.49 -2.68
C GLU A 194 4.84 -0.56 -1.47
N VAL A 195 5.12 -1.13 -0.30
CA VAL A 195 5.48 -0.35 0.89
C VAL A 195 7.00 -0.16 0.92
N SER A 196 7.46 1.10 0.88
CA SER A 196 8.85 1.43 1.17
C SER A 196 9.03 1.55 2.68
N ILE A 197 9.68 0.56 3.28
CA ILE A 197 9.83 0.42 4.73
C ILE A 197 10.86 1.43 5.26
N THR A 198 10.46 2.20 6.27
CA THR A 198 11.31 3.15 6.99
C THR A 198 11.81 2.57 8.30
N LYS A 199 11.00 1.76 8.98
CA LYS A 199 11.30 1.21 10.30
C LYS A 199 10.65 -0.17 10.49
N PHE A 200 11.33 -1.04 11.22
CA PHE A 200 10.72 -2.22 11.85
C PHE A 200 10.66 -1.97 13.36
N GLU A 201 9.58 -2.41 14.01
CA GLU A 201 9.51 -2.44 15.46
C GLU A 201 9.61 -3.89 15.93
N GLN A 202 10.44 -4.13 16.94
CA GLN A 202 10.42 -5.39 17.65
C GLN A 202 9.27 -5.34 18.66
N GLU A 203 8.43 -6.37 18.68
CA GLU A 203 7.62 -6.65 19.86
C GLU A 203 8.60 -6.81 21.02
N LYS A 204 8.53 -5.92 22.01
CA LYS A 204 9.19 -6.17 23.29
C LYS A 204 8.49 -7.38 23.87
N GLU A 205 9.21 -8.49 24.03
CA GLU A 205 8.74 -9.57 24.89
C GLU A 205 8.45 -8.94 26.26
N VAL A 206 7.18 -8.90 26.63
CA VAL A 206 6.79 -8.63 28.01
C VAL A 206 7.22 -9.87 28.76
N GLU A 207 8.38 -9.81 29.41
CA GLU A 207 8.79 -10.82 30.38
C GLU A 207 7.66 -10.94 31.43
N ASN A 208 7.00 -12.09 31.45
CA ASN A 208 6.07 -12.49 32.50
C ASN A 208 6.84 -12.97 33.74
#